data_AF-A0A2E0TNQ5-F1
#
_entry.id   AF-A0A2E0TNQ5-F1
#
_cell.length_a   1.000
_cell.length_b   1.000
_cell.length_c   1.000
_cell.angle_alpha   90.00
_cell.angle_beta   90.00
_cell.angle_gamma   90.00
#
_symmetry.space_group_name_H-M   'P 1'
#
loop_
_entity.id
_entity.type
_entity.pdbx_description
1 polymer ?
#
loop_
_entity_poly.entity_id
_entity_poly.type
_entity_poly.pdbx_seq_one_letter_code
_entity_poly.pdbx_strand_id
1 'polypeptide(L)'
;MSRDARNTPRNAPRERWHQRALRSLPGVLRLVLFFVALYVGMTFLAVKQAEAEVEEIMVGIGAEMMRYPGSTQGEARAMHFNGQTVHLMTGTTDHDVETVLDHFEAECMEQDDVAERLRELQAGGQLDATIDVEEVDGVLRRTFGSRGVVACLDPVDGESNGDPESLGERVQQFLRTGDLSEIGALRYLYATPFEEPDGRRGTHLVSIFSDGPLDVFDMFPEEGDAVGVDPDGVPRPDGSRRLLSAWEDGKPYSMTIYAVEGSEPEALDRWYRDALGEAGWAPIEMRDGERVRIDGQLIQAVSQGERIVSVVVAPGAEGTPTTATVLTSDREP
;
A
#
# COMPACT_ATOMS: atom_id res chain seq x y z
N MET A 1 -3.32 15.58 -104.18
CA MET A 1 -1.86 15.66 -104.41
C MET A 1 -1.21 16.02 -103.09
N SER A 2 -0.66 15.03 -102.40
CA SER A 2 0.76 14.62 -102.43
C SER A 2 1.53 15.29 -101.28
N ARG A 3 1.72 14.53 -100.18
CA ARG A 3 3.00 14.13 -99.58
C ARG A 3 3.87 15.30 -99.11
N ASP A 4 4.11 15.37 -97.80
CA ASP A 4 5.41 14.88 -97.34
C ASP A 4 5.42 14.45 -95.87
N ALA A 5 5.90 13.23 -95.67
CA ALA A 5 6.18 12.63 -94.38
C ALA A 5 7.62 12.97 -93.99
N ARG A 6 7.82 13.47 -92.77
CA ARG A 6 9.12 13.43 -92.11
C ARG A 6 9.03 12.56 -90.87
N ASN A 7 9.88 11.54 -90.91
CA ASN A 7 10.05 10.47 -89.95
C ASN A 7 11.18 10.87 -88.99
N THR A 8 10.96 10.82 -87.68
CA THR A 8 12.02 10.69 -86.66
C THR A 8 11.44 10.12 -85.35
N PRO A 9 12.26 9.41 -84.54
CA PRO A 9 11.80 8.22 -83.80
C PRO A 9 11.83 8.37 -82.27
N ARG A 10 11.52 7.23 -81.61
CA ARG A 10 11.85 6.81 -80.23
C ARG A 10 11.00 7.42 -79.11
N ASN A 11 10.29 6.53 -78.39
CA ASN A 11 10.27 6.47 -76.93
C ASN A 11 9.63 5.16 -76.43
N ALA A 12 10.45 4.13 -76.22
CA ALA A 12 10.28 3.22 -75.08
C ALA A 12 11.37 3.62 -74.08
N PRO A 13 11.06 3.89 -72.79
CA PRO A 13 10.98 2.78 -71.82
C PRO A 13 10.11 3.11 -70.58
N ARG A 14 8.81 2.80 -70.58
CA ARG A 14 7.99 2.87 -69.34
C ARG A 14 7.95 1.56 -68.52
N GLU A 15 8.31 0.42 -69.11
CA GLU A 15 8.22 -0.90 -68.45
C GLU A 15 9.33 -1.22 -67.42
N ARG A 16 10.50 -0.58 -67.48
CA ARG A 16 11.63 -0.91 -66.60
C ARG A 16 11.49 -0.41 -65.16
N TRP A 17 10.55 0.49 -64.89
CA TRP A 17 10.35 1.09 -63.56
C TRP A 17 9.54 0.17 -62.63
N HIS A 18 8.51 -0.50 -63.14
CA HIS A 18 7.65 -1.38 -62.34
C HIS A 18 8.40 -2.62 -61.83
N GLN A 19 9.31 -3.21 -62.62
CA GLN A 19 10.07 -4.40 -62.21
C GLN A 19 11.17 -4.12 -61.16
N ARG A 20 11.70 -2.89 -61.10
CA ARG A 20 12.66 -2.50 -60.05
C ARG A 20 11.96 -2.20 -58.73
N ALA A 21 10.78 -1.57 -58.77
CA ALA A 21 9.96 -1.29 -57.59
C ALA A 21 9.51 -2.58 -56.87
N LEU A 22 9.20 -3.65 -57.62
CA LEU A 22 8.83 -4.96 -57.07
C LEU A 22 10.00 -5.74 -56.43
N ARG A 23 11.25 -5.46 -56.79
CA ARG A 23 12.44 -6.13 -56.19
C ARG A 23 12.88 -5.52 -54.86
N SER A 24 12.59 -4.24 -54.62
CA SER A 24 12.89 -3.56 -53.34
C SER A 24 11.81 -3.76 -52.27
N LEU A 25 10.65 -4.31 -52.64
CA LEU A 25 9.50 -4.56 -51.77
C LEU A 25 9.83 -5.30 -50.47
N PRO A 26 10.61 -6.41 -50.46
CA PRO A 26 10.97 -7.08 -49.21
C PRO A 26 11.96 -6.27 -48.35
N GLY A 27 12.78 -5.41 -48.96
CA GLY A 27 13.69 -4.51 -48.24
C GLY A 27 12.94 -3.36 -47.56
N VAL A 28 11.97 -2.76 -48.28
CA VAL A 28 11.09 -1.72 -47.75
C VAL A 28 10.20 -2.29 -46.64
N LEU A 29 9.65 -3.48 -46.81
CA LEU A 29 8.84 -4.14 -45.78
C LEU A 29 9.63 -4.39 -44.48
N ARG A 30 10.87 -4.88 -44.57
CA ARG A 30 11.74 -5.07 -43.40
C ARG A 30 12.04 -3.76 -42.68
N LEU A 31 12.28 -2.68 -43.43
CA LEU A 31 12.53 -1.36 -42.88
C LEU A 31 11.29 -0.82 -42.16
N VAL A 32 10.10 -0.96 -42.76
CA VAL A 32 8.83 -0.58 -42.14
C VAL A 32 8.60 -1.38 -40.86
N LEU A 33 8.78 -2.71 -40.88
CA LEU A 33 8.64 -3.54 -39.69
C LEU A 33 9.64 -3.15 -38.59
N PHE A 34 10.88 -2.82 -38.94
CA PHE A 34 11.88 -2.33 -37.99
C PHE A 34 11.43 -1.02 -37.33
N PHE A 35 10.94 -0.04 -38.11
CA PHE A 35 10.46 1.21 -37.56
C PHE A 35 9.17 1.05 -36.74
N VAL A 36 8.28 0.14 -37.12
CA VAL A 36 7.09 -0.19 -36.33
C VAL A 36 7.50 -0.83 -35.00
N ALA A 37 8.41 -1.80 -35.02
CA ALA A 37 8.91 -2.43 -33.79
C ALA A 37 9.64 -1.42 -32.89
N LEU A 38 10.44 -0.52 -33.47
CA LEU A 38 11.11 0.55 -32.74
C LEU A 38 10.10 1.54 -32.14
N TYR A 39 9.08 1.93 -32.91
CA TYR A 39 8.01 2.81 -32.43
C TYR A 39 7.25 2.17 -31.28
N VAL A 40 6.81 0.92 -31.42
CA VAL A 40 6.14 0.16 -30.36
C VAL A 40 7.03 0.03 -29.12
N GLY A 41 8.32 -0.26 -29.30
CA GLY A 41 9.27 -0.31 -28.20
C GLY A 41 9.46 1.03 -27.48
N MET A 42 9.58 2.13 -28.23
CA MET A 42 9.68 3.47 -27.63
C MET A 42 8.39 3.90 -26.94
N THR A 43 7.21 3.61 -27.51
CA THR A 43 5.92 3.86 -26.86
C THR A 43 5.78 3.04 -25.59
N PHE A 44 6.17 1.77 -25.59
CA PHE A 44 6.14 0.93 -24.39
C PHE A 44 7.03 1.49 -23.28
N LEU A 45 8.25 1.92 -23.62
CA LEU A 45 9.16 2.56 -22.65
C LEU A 45 8.60 3.90 -22.13
N ALA A 46 8.02 4.72 -23.01
CA ALA A 46 7.42 6.00 -22.63
C ALA A 46 6.20 5.82 -21.70
N VAL A 47 5.35 4.82 -21.96
CA VAL A 47 4.22 4.48 -21.08
C VAL A 47 4.72 4.05 -19.70
N LYS A 48 5.75 3.20 -19.65
CA LYS A 48 6.34 2.75 -18.38
C LYS A 48 6.98 3.88 -17.58
N GLN A 49 7.56 4.88 -18.24
CA GLN A 49 8.09 6.07 -17.56
C GLN A 49 6.99 6.99 -17.07
N ALA A 50 5.92 7.17 -17.86
CA ALA A 50 4.78 7.98 -17.49
C ALA A 50 4.04 7.42 -16.26
N GLU A 51 3.90 6.10 -16.14
CA GLU A 51 3.31 5.45 -14.95
C GLU A 51 4.06 5.82 -13.66
N ALA A 52 5.40 5.74 -13.67
CA ALA A 52 6.22 6.04 -12.49
C ALA A 52 6.19 7.53 -12.11
N GLU A 53 6.17 8.44 -13.09
CA GLU A 53 6.10 9.89 -12.83
C GLU A 53 4.73 10.30 -12.25
N VAL A 54 3.64 9.70 -12.73
CA VAL A 54 2.31 9.93 -12.18
C VAL A 54 2.20 9.40 -10.75
N GLU A 55 2.73 8.20 -10.49
CA GLU A 55 2.76 7.63 -9.13
C GLU A 55 3.53 8.55 -8.16
N GLU A 56 4.74 9.01 -8.54
CA GLU A 56 5.54 9.91 -7.70
C GLU A 56 4.82 11.23 -7.39
N ILE A 57 4.10 11.80 -8.36
CA ILE A 57 3.29 13.01 -8.16
C ILE A 57 2.15 12.74 -7.18
N MET A 58 1.43 11.62 -7.35
CA MET A 58 0.30 11.25 -6.49
C MET A 58 0.75 11.02 -5.05
N VAL A 59 1.86 10.31 -4.86
CA VAL A 59 2.48 10.11 -3.53
C VAL A 59 2.86 11.44 -2.90
N GLY A 60 3.41 12.37 -3.68
CA GLY A 60 3.74 13.72 -3.21
C GLY A 60 2.51 14.49 -2.72
N ILE A 61 1.38 14.36 -3.42
CA ILE A 61 0.10 14.98 -3.05
C ILE A 61 -0.46 14.31 -1.78
N GLY A 62 -0.56 12.98 -1.74
CA GLY A 62 -1.02 12.24 -0.57
C GLY A 62 -0.16 12.51 0.68
N ALA A 63 1.15 12.63 0.50
CA ALA A 63 2.08 13.00 1.57
C ALA A 63 1.84 14.42 2.11
N GLU A 64 1.53 15.38 1.24
CA GLU A 64 1.20 16.74 1.66
C GLU A 64 -0.13 16.78 2.42
N MET A 65 -1.15 16.06 1.94
CA MET A 65 -2.46 15.95 2.61
C MET A 65 -2.34 15.34 4.01
N MET A 66 -1.45 14.37 4.19
CA MET A 66 -1.25 13.70 5.48
C MET A 66 -0.31 14.45 6.42
N ARG A 67 0.19 15.64 6.03
CA ARG A 67 1.13 16.42 6.84
C ARG A 67 0.39 17.34 7.81
N TYR A 68 0.61 17.11 9.09
CA TYR A 68 0.13 17.98 10.14
C TYR A 68 0.93 19.30 10.19
N PRO A 69 0.26 20.47 10.23
CA PRO A 69 0.93 21.77 10.30
C PRO A 69 1.88 21.89 11.49
N GLY A 70 3.13 22.30 11.23
CA GLY A 70 4.15 22.47 12.26
C GLY A 70 4.72 21.17 12.85
N SER A 71 4.37 20.01 12.27
CA SER A 71 4.98 18.73 12.68
C SER A 71 6.36 18.50 12.06
N THR A 72 7.07 17.51 12.61
CA THR A 72 8.35 17.02 12.11
C THR A 72 8.21 15.80 11.19
N GLN A 73 7.04 15.59 10.58
CA GLN A 73 6.80 14.44 9.70
C GLN A 73 7.84 14.38 8.57
N GLY A 74 8.49 13.21 8.44
CA GLY A 74 9.52 12.96 7.44
C GLY A 74 8.95 12.73 6.04
N GLU A 75 9.78 12.20 5.15
CA GLU A 75 9.37 11.78 3.80
C GLU A 75 8.45 10.55 3.87
N ALA A 76 7.56 10.44 2.87
CA ALA A 76 6.74 9.26 2.69
C ALA A 76 7.60 8.08 2.23
N ARG A 77 7.43 6.94 2.89
CA ARG A 77 8.15 5.70 2.57
C ARG A 77 7.15 4.66 2.08
N ALA A 78 7.47 4.00 0.96
CA ALA A 78 6.67 2.90 0.45
C ALA A 78 6.86 1.65 1.33
N MET A 79 5.76 1.14 1.85
CA MET A 79 5.69 -0.06 2.67
C MET A 79 4.85 -1.09 1.94
N HIS A 80 5.31 -2.33 1.93
CA HIS A 80 4.47 -3.47 1.58
C HIS A 80 3.75 -3.91 2.83
N PHE A 81 2.44 -4.09 2.74
CA PHE A 81 1.61 -4.60 3.82
C PHE A 81 0.69 -5.67 3.23
N ASN A 82 0.90 -6.92 3.64
CA ASN A 82 0.20 -8.09 3.12
C ASN A 82 0.14 -8.14 1.58
N GLY A 83 1.25 -7.84 0.91
CA GLY A 83 1.36 -7.86 -0.55
C GLY A 83 0.86 -6.61 -1.27
N GLN A 84 0.22 -5.67 -0.58
CA GLN A 84 -0.21 -4.39 -1.15
C GLN A 84 0.76 -3.26 -0.76
N THR A 85 0.86 -2.23 -1.59
CA THR A 85 1.71 -1.07 -1.34
C THR A 85 0.90 0.03 -0.65
N VAL A 86 1.43 0.56 0.45
CA VAL A 86 0.93 1.76 1.12
C VAL A 86 2.09 2.70 1.44
N HIS A 87 1.80 3.97 1.67
CA HIS A 87 2.80 4.96 2.05
C HIS A 87 2.69 5.27 3.54
N LEU A 88 3.84 5.34 4.20
CA LEU A 88 3.96 5.60 5.63
C LEU A 88 4.76 6.88 5.86
N MET A 89 4.22 7.76 6.70
CA MET A 89 4.92 8.93 7.24
C MET A 89 4.86 8.91 8.76
N THR A 90 5.95 9.28 9.40
CA THR A 90 6.02 9.38 10.87
C THR A 90 6.56 10.73 11.26
N GLY A 91 6.07 11.29 12.35
CA GLY A 91 6.55 12.57 12.87
C GLY A 91 6.11 12.85 14.29
N THR A 92 6.43 14.05 14.77
CA THR A 92 5.96 14.55 16.06
C THR A 92 5.46 15.98 15.96
N THR A 93 4.56 16.37 16.86
CA THR A 93 4.09 17.74 17.07
C THR A 93 4.00 18.03 18.56
N ASP A 94 4.11 19.30 18.96
CA ASP A 94 3.94 19.73 20.35
C ASP A 94 2.45 19.84 20.75
N HIS A 95 1.53 19.68 19.79
CA HIS A 95 0.09 19.67 20.06
C HIS A 95 -0.35 18.36 20.71
N ASP A 96 -1.43 18.41 21.50
CA ASP A 96 -2.02 17.22 22.10
C ASP A 96 -2.79 16.36 21.08
N VAL A 97 -3.08 15.12 21.47
CA VAL A 97 -3.70 14.12 20.60
C VAL A 97 -5.08 14.55 20.13
N GLU A 98 -5.88 15.18 21.00
CA GLU A 98 -7.26 15.59 20.66
C GLU A 98 -7.23 16.66 19.58
N THR A 99 -6.38 17.69 19.75
CA THR A 99 -6.17 18.76 18.77
C THR A 99 -5.72 18.22 17.41
N VAL A 100 -4.88 17.18 17.40
CA VAL A 100 -4.44 16.53 16.16
C VAL A 100 -5.59 15.79 15.50
N LEU A 101 -6.33 14.96 16.24
CA LEU A 101 -7.43 14.18 15.69
C LEU A 101 -8.56 15.09 15.18
N ASP A 102 -8.87 16.19 15.87
CA ASP A 102 -9.87 17.18 15.45
C ASP A 102 -9.51 17.79 14.09
N HIS A 103 -8.23 18.09 13.87
CA HIS A 103 -7.77 18.63 12.60
C HIS A 103 -7.97 17.63 11.45
N PHE A 104 -7.52 16.39 11.61
CA PHE A 104 -7.65 15.39 10.56
C PHE A 104 -9.11 14.96 10.33
N GLU A 105 -9.94 14.92 11.37
CA GLU A 105 -11.37 14.70 11.22
C GLU A 105 -12.01 15.83 10.41
N ALA A 106 -11.65 17.09 10.67
CA ALA A 106 -12.13 18.22 9.90
C ALA A 106 -11.68 18.15 8.42
N GLU A 107 -10.42 17.86 8.14
CA GLU A 107 -9.90 17.68 6.77
C GLU A 107 -10.65 16.55 6.03
N CYS A 108 -10.88 15.42 6.70
CA CYS A 108 -11.68 14.32 6.14
C CYS A 108 -13.14 14.75 5.87
N MET A 109 -13.76 15.50 6.79
CA MET A 109 -15.15 15.97 6.64
C MET A 109 -15.31 17.04 5.55
N GLU A 110 -14.29 17.87 5.29
CA GLU A 110 -14.34 18.84 4.19
C GLU A 110 -14.44 18.17 2.82
N GLN A 111 -13.97 16.92 2.72
CA GLN A 111 -13.96 16.12 1.48
C GLN A 111 -15.10 15.09 1.40
N ASP A 112 -15.85 14.89 2.49
CA ASP A 112 -16.88 13.84 2.57
C ASP A 112 -18.26 14.34 2.10
N ASP A 113 -18.66 13.96 0.88
CA ASP A 113 -20.04 14.04 0.39
C ASP A 113 -20.75 12.66 0.34
N VAL A 114 -20.12 11.59 0.85
CA VAL A 114 -20.59 10.19 0.72
C VAL A 114 -21.96 10.02 1.35
N ALA A 115 -22.15 10.52 2.56
CA ALA A 115 -23.40 10.39 3.29
C ALA A 115 -24.57 11.10 2.56
N GLU A 116 -24.31 12.25 1.92
CA GLU A 116 -25.34 12.94 1.11
C GLU A 116 -25.72 12.13 -0.12
N ARG A 117 -24.72 11.56 -0.82
CA ARG A 117 -24.93 10.77 -2.04
C ARG A 117 -25.61 9.43 -1.80
N LEU A 118 -25.24 8.73 -0.73
CA LEU A 118 -25.91 7.48 -0.36
C LEU A 118 -27.39 7.71 -0.01
N ARG A 119 -27.73 8.87 0.58
CA ARG A 119 -29.14 9.24 0.83
C ARG A 119 -29.89 9.44 -0.48
N GLU A 120 -29.26 10.05 -1.49
CA GLU A 120 -29.84 10.20 -2.83
C GLU A 120 -30.08 8.82 -3.50
N LEU A 121 -29.14 7.88 -3.39
CA LEU A 121 -29.27 6.52 -3.92
C LEU A 121 -30.37 5.71 -3.22
N GLN A 122 -30.47 5.81 -1.89
CA GLN A 122 -31.51 5.15 -1.12
C GLN A 122 -32.89 5.74 -1.44
N ALA A 123 -32.99 7.07 -1.56
CA ALA A 123 -34.20 7.74 -2.01
C ALA A 123 -34.60 7.37 -3.45
N GLY A 124 -33.62 7.10 -4.32
CA GLY A 124 -33.79 6.61 -5.69
C GLY A 124 -34.14 5.12 -5.82
N GLY A 125 -34.07 4.35 -4.73
CA GLY A 125 -34.35 2.90 -4.71
C GLY A 125 -33.25 2.04 -5.34
N GLN A 126 -32.05 2.58 -5.52
CA GLN A 126 -30.87 1.88 -6.05
C GLN A 126 -29.98 1.27 -4.96
N LEU A 127 -30.22 1.63 -3.69
CA LEU A 127 -29.55 1.08 -2.52
C LEU A 127 -30.57 0.31 -1.66
N ASP A 128 -30.17 -0.83 -1.06
CA ASP A 128 -31.04 -1.60 -0.19
C ASP A 128 -31.44 -0.77 1.06
N ALA A 129 -32.73 -0.79 1.40
CA ALA A 129 -33.29 0.02 2.48
C ALA A 129 -32.84 -0.43 3.89
N THR A 130 -32.12 -1.55 3.99
CA THR A 130 -31.53 -2.04 5.25
C THR A 130 -30.21 -1.36 5.62
N ILE A 131 -29.62 -0.57 4.73
CA ILE A 131 -28.42 0.22 5.03
C ILE A 131 -28.88 1.51 5.73
N ASP A 132 -28.43 1.71 6.97
CA ASP A 132 -28.68 2.95 7.71
C ASP A 132 -27.69 4.02 7.26
N VAL A 133 -28.12 4.85 6.31
CA VAL A 133 -27.29 5.89 5.70
C VAL A 133 -27.03 7.06 6.67
N GLU A 134 -27.76 7.16 7.79
CA GLU A 134 -27.46 8.14 8.84
C GLU A 134 -26.26 7.70 9.70
N GLU A 135 -25.91 6.42 9.72
CA GLU A 135 -24.71 5.89 10.40
C GLU A 135 -23.48 5.76 9.49
N VAL A 136 -23.62 6.00 8.17
CA VAL A 136 -22.48 6.00 7.25
C VAL A 136 -21.76 7.34 7.33
N ASP A 137 -20.86 7.44 8.29
CA ASP A 137 -19.84 8.48 8.35
C ASP A 137 -18.66 8.04 7.47
N GLY A 138 -18.31 8.84 6.45
CA GLY A 138 -17.11 8.60 5.63
C GLY A 138 -15.81 8.75 6.44
N VAL A 139 -15.93 9.24 7.68
CA VAL A 139 -14.84 9.43 8.63
C VAL A 139 -14.98 8.48 9.81
N LEU A 140 -13.97 7.64 10.01
CA LEU A 140 -13.83 6.80 11.18
C LEU A 140 -12.90 7.48 12.20
N ARG A 141 -13.47 8.02 13.27
CA ARG A 141 -12.70 8.46 14.44
C ARG A 141 -12.85 7.48 15.61
N ARG A 142 -11.73 7.07 16.22
CA ARG A 142 -11.75 6.28 17.47
C ARG A 142 -10.66 6.69 18.43
N THR A 143 -11.00 6.78 19.71
CA THR A 143 -10.06 7.06 20.81
C THR A 143 -9.91 5.83 21.71
N PHE A 144 -8.68 5.49 22.07
CA PHE A 144 -8.33 4.37 22.93
C PHE A 144 -7.48 4.86 24.09
N GLY A 145 -8.11 5.29 25.18
CA GLY A 145 -7.40 5.92 26.30
C GLY A 145 -6.81 7.26 25.88
N SER A 146 -5.48 7.40 25.87
CA SER A 146 -4.79 8.65 25.51
C SER A 146 -4.37 8.75 24.05
N ARG A 147 -4.58 7.70 23.25
CA ARG A 147 -4.25 7.63 21.81
C ARG A 147 -5.52 7.58 20.98
N GLY A 148 -5.44 7.86 19.69
CA GLY A 148 -6.59 7.73 18.80
C GLY A 148 -6.22 7.63 17.34
N VAL A 149 -7.25 7.44 16.52
CA VAL A 149 -7.17 7.28 15.07
C VAL A 149 -8.25 8.08 14.38
N VAL A 150 -7.92 8.57 13.18
CA VAL A 150 -8.87 9.08 12.19
C VAL A 150 -8.57 8.37 10.88
N ALA A 151 -9.59 7.88 10.18
CA ALA A 151 -9.46 7.30 8.86
C ALA A 151 -10.59 7.74 7.94
N CYS A 152 -10.30 8.05 6.69
CA CYS A 152 -11.29 8.37 5.67
C CYS A 152 -10.81 7.93 4.28
N LEU A 153 -11.71 8.03 3.30
CA LEU A 153 -11.41 7.80 1.89
C LEU A 153 -11.45 9.13 1.15
N ASP A 154 -10.34 9.46 0.52
CA ASP A 154 -10.21 10.61 -0.37
C ASP A 154 -10.80 10.27 -1.75
N PRO A 155 -11.75 11.06 -2.30
CA PRO A 155 -12.41 10.77 -3.56
C PRO A 155 -11.43 10.67 -4.74
N VAL A 156 -11.70 9.75 -5.67
CA VAL A 156 -10.85 9.41 -6.82
C VAL A 156 -10.51 10.60 -7.75
N ASP A 157 -11.33 11.66 -7.74
CA ASP A 157 -11.15 12.84 -8.60
C ASP A 157 -10.90 14.15 -7.81
N GLY A 158 -10.64 14.09 -6.50
CA GLY A 158 -10.24 15.25 -5.69
C GLY A 158 -11.26 16.38 -5.53
N GLU A 159 -12.45 16.30 -6.14
CA GLU A 159 -13.47 17.36 -6.04
C GLU A 159 -14.89 16.88 -5.71
N SER A 160 -15.22 15.58 -5.81
CA SER A 160 -16.39 14.94 -5.15
C SER A 160 -16.43 13.44 -5.49
N ASN A 161 -17.33 12.67 -4.86
CA ASN A 161 -17.63 11.29 -5.27
C ASN A 161 -18.38 11.15 -6.61
N GLY A 162 -18.44 12.20 -7.44
CA GLY A 162 -19.17 12.22 -8.71
C GLY A 162 -20.69 12.08 -8.56
N ASP A 163 -21.37 11.68 -9.65
CA ASP A 163 -22.82 11.44 -9.64
C ASP A 163 -23.15 10.14 -8.86
N PRO A 164 -24.31 10.03 -8.18
CA PRO A 164 -24.62 8.90 -7.31
C PRO A 164 -24.59 7.53 -8.01
N GLU A 165 -25.04 7.46 -9.27
CA GLU A 165 -25.00 6.22 -10.07
C GLU A 165 -23.56 5.70 -10.23
N SER A 166 -22.59 6.60 -10.42
CA SER A 166 -21.17 6.26 -10.52
C SER A 166 -20.58 5.77 -9.21
N LEU A 167 -21.00 6.34 -8.07
CA LEU A 167 -20.59 5.86 -6.75
C LEU A 167 -21.13 4.44 -6.49
N GLY A 168 -22.38 4.18 -6.87
CA GLY A 168 -22.97 2.84 -6.78
C GLY A 168 -22.20 1.79 -7.59
N GLU A 169 -21.77 2.13 -8.81
CA GLU A 169 -20.95 1.25 -9.65
C GLU A 169 -19.57 0.96 -9.01
N ARG A 170 -18.92 1.99 -8.45
CA ARG A 170 -17.63 1.88 -7.75
C ARG A 170 -17.73 1.04 -6.48
N VAL A 171 -18.77 1.23 -5.67
CA VAL A 171 -19.03 0.38 -4.50
C VAL A 171 -19.26 -1.07 -4.91
N GLN A 172 -20.03 -1.32 -5.97
CA GLN A 172 -20.20 -2.68 -6.48
C GLN A 172 -18.89 -3.29 -6.99
N GLN A 173 -18.01 -2.48 -7.57
CA GLN A 173 -16.70 -2.93 -8.03
C GLN A 173 -15.81 -3.30 -6.84
N PHE A 174 -15.72 -2.45 -5.81
CA PHE A 174 -15.06 -2.77 -4.53
C PHE A 174 -15.60 -4.07 -3.92
N LEU A 175 -16.92 -4.26 -3.85
CA LEU A 175 -17.51 -5.49 -3.30
C LEU A 175 -17.16 -6.75 -4.10
N ARG A 176 -16.79 -6.61 -5.38
CA ARG A 176 -16.36 -7.74 -6.22
C ARG A 176 -14.86 -8.00 -6.14
N THR A 177 -14.05 -6.96 -6.09
CA THR A 177 -12.59 -7.06 -6.19
C THR A 177 -11.89 -6.97 -4.85
N GLY A 178 -12.47 -6.29 -3.86
CA GLY A 178 -11.80 -5.89 -2.63
C GLY A 178 -10.94 -4.64 -2.78
N ASP A 179 -10.85 -4.06 -3.99
CA ASP A 179 -9.95 -2.92 -4.24
C ASP A 179 -10.55 -1.61 -3.72
N LEU A 180 -9.99 -1.10 -2.62
CA LEU A 180 -10.45 0.11 -1.95
C LEU A 180 -10.30 1.35 -2.84
N SER A 181 -9.32 1.36 -3.76
CA SER A 181 -9.08 2.49 -4.67
C SER A 181 -10.25 2.77 -5.61
N GLU A 182 -11.14 1.78 -5.81
CA GLU A 182 -12.36 1.95 -6.59
C GLU A 182 -13.31 2.96 -5.94
N ILE A 183 -13.32 3.05 -4.60
CA ILE A 183 -14.19 3.97 -3.86
C ILE A 183 -13.45 5.17 -3.28
N GLY A 184 -12.13 5.09 -3.12
CA GLY A 184 -11.28 6.22 -2.76
C GLY A 184 -9.90 5.82 -2.26
N ALA A 185 -9.03 6.80 -2.14
CA ALA A 185 -7.69 6.67 -1.62
C ALA A 185 -7.70 6.64 -0.08
N LEU A 186 -6.99 5.69 0.54
CA LEU A 186 -6.95 5.58 2.00
C LEU A 186 -6.21 6.78 2.60
N ARG A 187 -6.78 7.37 3.64
CA ARG A 187 -6.12 8.33 4.53
C ARG A 187 -6.31 7.84 5.96
N TYR A 188 -5.23 7.49 6.65
CA TYR A 188 -5.28 6.95 8.00
C TYR A 188 -4.23 7.64 8.87
N LEU A 189 -4.66 8.18 10.00
CA LEU A 189 -3.79 8.76 11.02
C LEU A 189 -3.92 7.97 12.31
N TYR A 190 -2.78 7.63 12.91
CA TYR A 190 -2.68 7.22 14.30
C TYR A 190 -1.89 8.27 15.09
N ALA A 191 -2.44 8.69 16.23
CA ALA A 191 -1.86 9.67 17.13
C ALA A 191 -1.72 9.10 18.54
N THR A 192 -0.53 9.23 19.13
CA THR A 192 -0.24 8.78 20.49
C THR A 192 0.60 9.81 21.23
N PRO A 193 0.38 10.05 22.53
CA PRO A 193 1.18 11.03 23.26
C PRO A 193 2.60 10.50 23.46
N PHE A 194 3.56 11.41 23.52
CA PHE A 194 4.90 11.14 24.04
C PHE A 194 5.25 12.12 25.17
N GLU A 195 6.08 11.65 26.09
CA GLU A 195 6.72 12.48 27.10
C GLU A 195 8.20 12.09 27.15
N GLU A 196 9.07 13.07 26.91
CA GLU A 196 10.51 12.88 26.98
C GLU A 196 11.02 13.03 28.42
N PRO A 197 12.20 12.46 28.73
CA PRO A 197 12.78 12.56 30.07
C PRO A 197 13.02 13.99 30.58
N ASP A 198 13.14 14.97 29.68
CA ASP A 198 13.31 16.38 30.00
C ASP A 198 11.98 17.12 30.27
N GLY A 199 10.86 16.40 30.19
CA GLY A 199 9.51 16.92 30.41
C GLY A 199 8.84 17.49 29.17
N ARG A 200 9.48 17.41 27.99
CA ARG A 200 8.83 17.77 26.73
C ARG A 200 7.70 16.79 26.43
N ARG A 201 6.54 17.32 26.04
CA ARG A 201 5.33 16.55 25.74
C ARG A 201 4.83 16.92 24.37
N GLY A 202 4.17 15.97 23.72
CA GLY A 202 3.54 16.19 22.43
C GLY A 202 2.89 14.92 21.94
N THR A 203 2.67 14.87 20.63
CA THR A 203 2.03 13.76 19.94
C THR A 203 2.96 13.18 18.88
N HIS A 204 3.11 11.86 18.89
CA HIS A 204 3.71 11.10 17.80
C HIS A 204 2.63 10.72 16.79
N LEU A 205 2.93 10.95 15.52
CA LEU A 205 2.03 10.80 14.39
C LEU A 205 2.54 9.67 13.51
N VAL A 206 1.62 8.79 13.12
CA VAL A 206 1.83 7.78 12.08
C VAL A 206 0.71 7.92 11.07
N SER A 207 1.06 8.36 9.87
CA SER A 207 0.14 8.49 8.75
C SER A 207 0.37 7.32 7.78
N ILE A 208 -0.71 6.67 7.37
CA ILE A 208 -0.73 5.63 6.35
C ILE A 208 -1.71 6.09 5.27
N PHE A 209 -1.30 6.03 4.01
CA PHE A 209 -2.16 6.40 2.90
C PHE A 209 -1.90 5.53 1.67
N SER A 210 -2.88 5.46 0.77
CA SER A 210 -2.76 4.79 -0.52
C SER A 210 -3.10 5.76 -1.64
N ASP A 211 -2.38 5.68 -2.77
CA ASP A 211 -2.67 6.47 -3.98
C ASP A 211 -2.77 5.56 -5.23
N GLY A 212 -3.00 4.27 -5.01
CA GLY A 212 -3.12 3.24 -6.03
C GLY A 212 -3.96 2.05 -5.54
N PRO A 213 -4.00 0.94 -6.31
CA PRO A 213 -4.78 -0.25 -5.97
C PRO A 213 -4.47 -0.78 -4.57
N LEU A 214 -5.53 -1.14 -3.85
CA LEU A 214 -5.45 -1.65 -2.48
C LEU A 214 -6.53 -2.71 -2.26
N ASP A 215 -6.23 -3.95 -2.65
CA ASP A 215 -7.14 -5.09 -2.47
C ASP A 215 -7.16 -5.58 -1.02
N VAL A 216 -8.16 -5.14 -0.25
CA VAL A 216 -8.26 -5.48 1.17
C VAL A 216 -8.67 -6.93 1.42
N PHE A 217 -9.31 -7.59 0.45
CA PHE A 217 -9.69 -9.01 0.57
C PHE A 217 -8.47 -9.91 0.40
N ASP A 218 -7.55 -9.55 -0.49
CA ASP A 218 -6.26 -10.23 -0.63
C ASP A 218 -5.31 -9.94 0.54
N MET A 219 -5.35 -8.72 1.11
CA MET A 219 -4.57 -8.37 2.32
C MET A 219 -4.99 -9.19 3.54
N PHE A 220 -6.29 -9.41 3.72
CA PHE A 220 -6.85 -10.04 4.91
C PHE A 220 -7.78 -11.19 4.51
N PRO A 221 -7.23 -12.29 3.96
CA PRO A 221 -8.05 -13.41 3.51
C PRO A 221 -8.78 -14.04 4.70
N GLU A 222 -9.94 -14.66 4.47
CA GLU A 222 -10.67 -15.36 5.54
C GLU A 222 -9.93 -16.61 6.02
N GLU A 223 -9.25 -17.31 5.12
CA GLU A 223 -8.50 -18.53 5.37
C GLU A 223 -7.07 -18.44 4.81
N GLY A 224 -6.14 -19.20 5.40
CA GLY A 224 -4.75 -19.23 4.95
C GLY A 224 -3.94 -17.98 5.31
N ASP A 225 -2.68 -17.97 4.91
CA ASP A 225 -1.79 -16.85 5.21
C ASP A 225 -2.19 -15.59 4.44
N ALA A 226 -2.12 -14.45 5.12
CA ALA A 226 -2.02 -13.17 4.43
C ALA A 226 -0.81 -13.18 3.49
N VAL A 227 -0.93 -12.54 2.32
CA VAL A 227 0.14 -12.45 1.33
C VAL A 227 1.39 -11.82 1.95
N GLY A 228 2.58 -12.21 1.50
CA GLY A 228 3.85 -11.71 2.01
C GLY A 228 4.87 -12.82 2.27
N VAL A 229 5.91 -12.48 3.03
CA VAL A 229 7.05 -13.36 3.26
C VAL A 229 7.33 -13.51 4.75
N ASP A 230 7.83 -14.69 5.12
CA ASP A 230 8.31 -14.95 6.47
C ASP A 230 9.72 -14.36 6.62
N PRO A 231 10.12 -13.85 7.80
CA PRO A 231 11.43 -13.23 7.97
C PRO A 231 12.57 -14.24 7.81
N ASP A 232 13.58 -13.87 7.02
CA ASP A 232 14.69 -14.77 6.69
C ASP A 232 15.48 -15.20 7.94
N GLY A 233 15.69 -16.51 8.08
CA GLY A 233 16.41 -17.12 9.20
C GLY A 233 15.64 -17.17 10.52
N VAL A 234 14.39 -16.71 10.57
CA VAL A 234 13.55 -16.77 11.77
C VAL A 234 12.59 -17.97 11.70
N PRO A 235 12.63 -18.90 12.66
CA PRO A 235 11.70 -20.03 12.70
C PRO A 235 10.24 -19.58 12.79
N ARG A 236 9.38 -20.24 12.02
CA ARG A 236 7.93 -20.06 12.06
C ARG A 236 7.28 -21.16 12.91
N PRO A 237 6.35 -20.83 13.83
CA PRO A 237 5.65 -21.84 14.62
C PRO A 237 4.82 -22.77 13.74
N ASP A 238 4.84 -24.07 14.05
CA ASP A 238 4.05 -25.06 13.31
C ASP A 238 2.55 -24.80 13.42
N GLY A 239 1.83 -24.96 12.31
CA GLY A 239 0.38 -24.73 12.25
C GLY A 239 -0.04 -23.27 12.45
N SER A 240 0.91 -22.33 12.49
CA SER A 240 0.61 -20.91 12.58
C SER A 240 0.07 -20.36 11.27
N ARG A 241 -0.75 -19.32 11.37
CA ARG A 241 -1.28 -18.54 10.25
C ARG A 241 -0.67 -17.15 10.28
N ARG A 242 -0.09 -16.68 9.18
CA ARG A 242 0.38 -15.31 9.04
C ARG A 242 -0.81 -14.37 8.88
N LEU A 243 -0.96 -13.44 9.81
CA LEU A 243 -1.98 -12.39 9.77
C LEU A 243 -1.44 -11.11 9.14
N LEU A 244 -0.14 -10.86 9.29
CA LEU A 244 0.52 -9.65 8.83
C LEU A 244 1.93 -9.96 8.35
N SER A 245 2.33 -9.39 7.23
CA SER A 245 3.69 -9.25 6.74
C SER A 245 3.87 -7.82 6.25
N ALA A 246 4.78 -7.07 6.86
CA ALA A 246 5.05 -5.69 6.49
C ALA A 246 6.56 -5.43 6.39
N TRP A 247 7.00 -4.80 5.31
CA TRP A 247 8.41 -4.45 5.08
C TRP A 247 8.53 -3.21 4.20
N GLU A 248 9.69 -2.56 4.25
CA GLU A 248 10.02 -1.42 3.40
C GLU A 248 11.02 -1.87 2.33
N ASP A 249 10.82 -1.42 1.08
CA ASP A 249 11.72 -1.77 -0.01
C ASP A 249 13.15 -1.28 0.23
N GLY A 250 14.11 -2.18 0.08
CA GLY A 250 15.53 -1.88 0.25
C GLY A 250 15.95 -1.60 1.69
N LYS A 251 15.07 -1.78 2.68
CA LYS A 251 15.41 -1.67 4.10
C LYS A 251 15.40 -3.04 4.80
N PRO A 252 16.20 -3.20 5.87
CA PRO A 252 16.26 -4.47 6.61
C PRO A 252 15.16 -4.63 7.67
N TYR A 253 14.22 -3.68 7.75
CA TYR A 253 13.17 -3.67 8.75
C TYR A 253 11.93 -4.41 8.24
N SER A 254 11.45 -5.38 9.02
CA SER A 254 10.19 -6.06 8.74
C SER A 254 9.43 -6.39 10.00
N MET A 255 8.12 -6.52 9.87
CA MET A 255 7.22 -6.99 10.92
C MET A 255 6.37 -8.12 10.36
N THR A 256 6.27 -9.23 11.08
CA THR A 256 5.39 -10.33 10.73
C THR A 256 4.59 -10.76 11.95
N ILE A 257 3.28 -10.94 11.81
CA ILE A 257 2.42 -11.40 12.91
C ILE A 257 1.84 -12.76 12.54
N TYR A 258 2.01 -13.72 13.44
CA TYR A 258 1.44 -15.05 13.34
C TYR A 258 0.37 -15.25 14.40
N ALA A 259 -0.77 -15.82 14.00
CA ALA A 259 -1.74 -16.45 14.89
C ALA A 259 -1.35 -17.91 15.12
N VAL A 260 -1.38 -18.34 16.39
CA VAL A 260 -1.08 -19.72 16.79
C VAL A 260 -2.24 -20.24 17.64
N GLU A 261 -3.09 -21.05 17.03
CA GLU A 261 -4.26 -21.64 17.70
C GLU A 261 -3.86 -22.62 18.80
N GLY A 262 -4.59 -22.60 19.91
CA GLY A 262 -4.42 -23.55 21.01
C GLY A 262 -3.09 -23.46 21.76
N SER A 263 -2.25 -22.45 21.47
CA SER A 263 -0.99 -22.24 22.17
C SER A 263 -1.15 -21.29 23.35
N GLU A 264 -0.59 -21.67 24.49
CA GLU A 264 -0.41 -20.76 25.63
C GLU A 264 0.75 -19.78 25.36
N PRO A 265 0.66 -18.50 25.77
CA PRO A 265 1.72 -17.51 25.55
C PRO A 265 3.09 -17.95 26.06
N GLU A 266 3.19 -18.50 27.28
CA GLU A 266 4.45 -18.99 27.85
C GLU A 266 4.98 -20.25 27.16
N ALA A 267 4.12 -21.02 26.48
CA ALA A 267 4.58 -22.15 25.68
C ALA A 267 5.18 -21.67 24.36
N LEU A 268 4.53 -20.69 23.70
CA LEU A 268 5.02 -20.10 22.46
C LEU A 268 6.32 -19.32 22.65
N ASP A 269 6.44 -18.54 23.73
CA ASP A 269 7.68 -17.83 24.09
C ASP A 269 8.86 -18.80 24.28
N ARG A 270 8.64 -19.89 25.03
CA ARG A 270 9.65 -20.94 25.21
C ARG A 270 10.02 -21.61 23.89
N TRP A 271 9.03 -21.93 23.05
CA TRP A 271 9.28 -22.51 21.74
C TRP A 271 10.16 -21.58 20.89
N TYR A 272 9.87 -20.29 20.82
CA TYR A 272 10.69 -19.35 20.07
C TYR A 272 12.12 -19.28 20.60
N ARG A 273 12.30 -19.29 21.92
CA ARG A 273 13.64 -19.29 22.53
C ARG A 273 14.46 -20.50 22.09
N ASP A 274 13.87 -21.69 22.15
CA ASP A 274 14.55 -22.93 21.78
C ASP A 274 14.84 -22.96 20.27
N ALA A 275 13.83 -22.65 19.44
CA ALA A 275 13.95 -22.65 17.98
C ALA A 275 14.95 -21.61 17.46
N LEU A 276 14.95 -20.39 18.03
CA LEU A 276 15.92 -19.35 17.67
C LEU A 276 17.34 -19.75 18.11
N GLY A 277 17.49 -20.34 19.29
CA GLY A 277 18.78 -20.87 19.76
C GLY A 277 19.33 -21.96 18.84
N GLU A 278 18.50 -22.90 18.39
CA GLU A 278 18.86 -23.94 17.42
C GLU A 278 19.23 -23.36 16.05
N ALA A 279 18.58 -22.27 15.64
CA ALA A 279 18.90 -21.51 14.42
C ALA A 279 20.14 -20.60 14.56
N GLY A 280 20.82 -20.63 15.72
CA GLY A 280 22.08 -19.92 15.94
C GLY A 280 21.92 -18.44 16.30
N TRP A 281 20.74 -18.04 16.78
CA TRP A 281 20.53 -16.70 17.35
C TRP A 281 20.95 -16.69 18.82
N ALA A 282 21.64 -15.62 19.23
CA ALA A 282 22.07 -15.41 20.60
C ALA A 282 21.09 -14.48 21.33
N PRO A 283 20.69 -14.77 22.58
CA PRO A 283 19.85 -13.85 23.35
C PRO A 283 20.59 -12.52 23.59
N ILE A 284 19.91 -11.41 23.35
CA ILE A 284 20.38 -10.10 23.81
C ILE A 284 19.91 -9.97 25.25
N GLU A 285 20.86 -10.05 26.20
CA GLU A 285 20.56 -9.83 27.62
C GLU A 285 20.09 -8.37 27.83
N MET A 286 18.78 -8.20 27.86
CA MET A 286 18.15 -7.15 28.67
C MET A 286 18.51 -7.47 30.14
N ARG A 287 18.78 -6.46 30.97
CA ARG A 287 19.48 -6.59 32.28
C ARG A 287 18.92 -7.75 33.12
N ASP A 288 19.76 -8.40 33.92
CA ASP A 288 19.37 -9.55 34.77
C ASP A 288 18.04 -9.31 35.52
N GLY A 289 16.97 -10.01 35.08
CA GLY A 289 15.60 -9.89 35.60
C GLY A 289 14.58 -9.24 34.64
N GLU A 290 15.04 -8.66 33.54
CA GLU A 290 14.25 -7.93 32.54
C GLU A 290 13.60 -8.88 31.53
N ARG A 291 12.80 -9.83 32.04
CA ARG A 291 11.65 -10.32 31.26
C ARG A 291 10.66 -9.16 31.25
N VAL A 292 10.62 -8.43 30.15
CA VAL A 292 9.70 -7.32 30.00
C VAL A 292 8.30 -7.89 29.76
N ARG A 293 7.60 -8.19 30.87
CA ARG A 293 6.16 -8.39 30.82
C ARG A 293 5.50 -7.03 30.90
N ILE A 294 5.14 -6.48 29.75
CA ILE A 294 4.29 -5.29 29.65
C ILE A 294 2.90 -5.78 29.32
N ASP A 295 1.93 -5.50 30.20
CA ASP A 295 0.50 -5.77 29.96
C ASP A 295 0.19 -7.21 29.54
N GLY A 296 0.92 -8.19 30.09
CA GLY A 296 0.74 -9.63 29.81
C GLY A 296 1.47 -10.15 28.56
N GLN A 297 2.13 -9.27 27.79
CA GLN A 297 2.96 -9.66 26.65
C GLN A 297 4.32 -10.18 27.12
N LEU A 298 4.90 -11.12 26.37
CA LEU A 298 6.24 -11.66 26.61
C LEU A 298 7.15 -11.18 25.49
N ILE A 299 8.19 -10.43 25.84
CA ILE A 299 9.12 -9.83 24.89
C ILE A 299 10.50 -10.45 25.06
N GLN A 300 11.08 -10.89 23.96
CA GLN A 300 12.49 -11.30 23.91
C GLN A 300 13.16 -10.75 22.66
N ALA A 301 14.46 -10.49 22.76
CA ALA A 301 15.28 -10.04 21.64
C ALA A 301 16.50 -10.96 21.50
N VAL A 302 16.83 -11.29 20.26
CA VAL A 302 17.97 -12.12 19.90
C VAL A 302 18.78 -11.44 18.80
N SER A 303 20.06 -11.77 18.68
CA SER A 303 20.95 -11.26 17.64
C SER A 303 21.70 -12.39 16.93
N GLN A 304 21.99 -12.15 15.65
CA GLN A 304 22.89 -12.96 14.85
C GLN A 304 23.74 -12.02 14.00
N GLY A 305 24.99 -11.80 14.41
CA GLY A 305 25.82 -10.75 13.83
C GLY A 305 25.25 -9.36 14.13
N GLU A 306 24.93 -8.61 13.07
CA GLU A 306 24.34 -7.27 13.17
C GLU A 306 22.80 -7.27 13.10
N ARG A 307 22.20 -8.43 12.84
CA ARG A 307 20.75 -8.61 12.76
C ARG A 307 20.17 -8.76 14.16
N ILE A 308 19.10 -8.05 14.45
CA ILE A 308 18.32 -8.15 15.69
C ILE A 308 16.91 -8.60 15.33
N VAL A 309 16.41 -9.59 16.08
CA VAL A 309 15.04 -10.05 16.00
C VAL A 309 14.40 -9.89 17.38
N SER A 310 13.30 -9.15 17.44
CA SER A 310 12.45 -9.06 18.62
C SER A 310 11.20 -9.89 18.39
N VAL A 311 10.89 -10.77 19.33
CA VAL A 311 9.65 -11.54 19.33
C VAL A 311 8.80 -11.07 20.49
N VAL A 312 7.56 -10.66 20.17
CA VAL A 312 6.54 -10.28 21.14
C VAL A 312 5.43 -11.32 21.06
N VAL A 313 5.23 -12.07 22.13
CA VAL A 313 4.11 -12.99 22.27
C VAL A 313 3.02 -12.32 23.09
N ALA A 314 1.82 -12.22 22.55
CA ALA A 314 0.67 -11.62 23.22
C ALA A 314 -0.48 -12.65 23.36
N PRO A 315 -1.14 -12.69 24.52
CA PRO A 315 -2.35 -13.51 24.67
C PRO A 315 -3.45 -13.01 23.74
N GLY A 316 -4.21 -13.94 23.17
CA GLY A 316 -5.49 -13.61 22.54
C GLY A 316 -6.51 -13.14 23.57
N ALA A 317 -7.49 -12.36 23.12
CA ALA A 317 -8.72 -12.17 23.87
C ALA A 317 -9.50 -13.50 23.96
N GLU A 318 -10.57 -13.54 24.75
CA GLU A 318 -11.39 -14.75 24.88
C GLU A 318 -11.91 -15.20 23.51
N GLY A 319 -11.51 -16.40 23.09
CA GLY A 319 -11.86 -16.96 21.79
C GLY A 319 -10.96 -16.55 20.61
N THR A 320 -9.89 -15.77 20.82
CA THR A 320 -8.91 -15.44 19.77
C THR A 320 -7.59 -16.17 20.01
N PRO A 321 -6.82 -16.48 18.95
CA PRO A 321 -5.54 -17.17 19.08
C PRO A 321 -4.48 -16.31 19.77
N THR A 322 -3.50 -16.95 20.37
CA THR A 322 -2.25 -16.30 20.81
C THR A 322 -1.49 -15.81 19.59
N THR A 323 -0.92 -14.62 19.67
CA THR A 323 -0.17 -14.03 18.55
C THR A 323 1.31 -13.93 18.86
N ALA A 324 2.14 -14.17 17.86
CA ALA A 324 3.56 -13.85 17.88
C ALA A 324 3.89 -12.79 16.83
N THR A 325 4.39 -11.64 17.28
CA THR A 325 4.89 -10.57 16.43
C THR A 325 6.41 -10.66 16.37
N VAL A 326 6.94 -10.90 15.18
CA VAL A 326 8.36 -10.94 14.87
C VAL A 326 8.73 -9.62 14.21
N LEU A 327 9.62 -8.87 14.84
CA LEU A 327 10.20 -7.64 14.33
C LEU A 327 11.65 -7.92 13.98
N THR A 328 12.04 -7.69 12.73
CA THR A 328 13.44 -7.79 12.32
C THR A 328 14.01 -6.41 12.05
N SER A 329 15.25 -6.22 12.45
CA SER A 329 16.02 -5.03 12.12
C SER A 329 17.48 -5.39 11.94
N ASP A 330 18.06 -4.98 10.83
CA ASP A 330 19.52 -4.93 10.69
C ASP A 330 19.97 -3.46 10.85
N ARG A 331 21.23 -3.22 11.21
CA ARG A 331 21.79 -1.87 11.06
C ARG A 331 21.80 -1.52 9.56
N GLU A 332 21.42 -0.29 9.23
CA GLU A 332 21.66 0.23 7.88
C GLU A 332 23.16 0.07 7.53
N PRO A 333 23.50 -0.41 6.32
CA PRO A 333 24.87 -0.71 5.92
C PRO A 333 25.81 0.50 5.92
#